data_AF-A0A966S807-F1
#
_entry.id   AF-A0A966S807-F1
#
_cell.length_a   1.000
_cell.length_b   1.000
_cell.length_c   1.000
_cell.angle_alpha   90.00
_cell.angle_beta   90.00
_cell.angle_gamma   90.00
#
_symmetry.space_group_name_H-M   'P 1'
#
loop_
_entity.id
_entity.type
_entity.pdbx_description
1 polymer ?
#
loop_
_entity_poly.entity_id
_entity_poly.type
_entity_poly.pdbx_seq_one_letter_code
_entity_poly.pdbx_strand_id
1 'polypeptide(L)'
;KPKPAVAPSNLAVVGRYLLSPAIFDHLERIGAGAGGEIQLTDGIARLLHEEAVYAYRFAGTRYDCGSKLGYLQATVAYALAHPALGGDFRAHLRKVVAAGSRQGRPRQK
;
A
#
# COMPACT_ATOMS: atom_id res chain seq x y z
N LYS A 1 -4.18 -6.80 -11.86
CA LYS A 1 -5.21 -6.66 -10.79
C LYS A 1 -6.52 -7.23 -11.31
N PRO A 2 -7.24 -8.10 -10.57
CA PRO A 2 -8.55 -8.61 -11.01
C PRO A 2 -9.54 -7.45 -11.18
N LYS A 3 -10.53 -7.63 -12.06
CA LYS A 3 -11.65 -6.68 -12.15
C LYS A 3 -12.40 -6.68 -10.81
N PRO A 4 -12.94 -5.54 -10.34
CA PRO A 4 -13.65 -5.48 -9.05
C PRO A 4 -14.74 -6.56 -8.89
N ALA A 5 -15.48 -6.85 -9.98
CA ALA A 5 -16.56 -7.83 -9.99
C ALA A 5 -16.12 -9.30 -9.82
N VAL A 6 -14.83 -9.60 -9.99
CA VAL A 6 -14.28 -10.97 -9.88
C VAL A 6 -13.25 -11.09 -8.76
N ALA A 7 -13.12 -10.06 -7.90
CA ALA A 7 -12.21 -10.10 -6.77
C ALA A 7 -12.72 -11.11 -5.74
N PRO A 8 -11.94 -12.14 -5.37
CA PRO A 8 -12.38 -13.18 -4.44
C PRO A 8 -12.51 -12.65 -3.00
N SER A 9 -11.96 -11.47 -2.70
CA SER A 9 -12.13 -10.78 -1.43
C SER A 9 -11.77 -9.29 -1.55
N ASN A 10 -11.97 -8.55 -0.46
CA ASN A 10 -11.47 -7.19 -0.26
C ASN A 10 -10.08 -7.15 0.43
N LEU A 11 -9.42 -8.30 0.62
CA LEU A 11 -8.10 -8.39 1.24
C LEU A 11 -7.02 -8.22 0.17
N ALA A 12 -6.05 -7.33 0.45
CA ALA A 12 -4.92 -7.06 -0.44
C ALA A 12 -3.60 -7.45 0.22
N VAL A 13 -2.67 -7.97 -0.58
CA VAL A 13 -1.31 -8.32 -0.13
C VAL A 13 -0.51 -7.05 0.15
N VAL A 14 0.20 -7.01 1.28
CA VAL A 14 0.92 -5.81 1.80
C VAL A 14 2.44 -5.90 1.59
N GLY A 15 2.94 -6.91 0.87
CA GLY A 15 4.37 -7.04 0.58
C GLY A 15 5.20 -7.39 1.81
N ARG A 16 4.66 -8.22 2.71
CA ARG A 16 5.34 -8.79 3.87
C ARG A 16 5.08 -10.29 3.85
N TYR A 17 6.15 -11.07 3.85
CA TYR A 17 6.08 -12.51 3.69
C TYR A 17 7.05 -13.18 4.67
N LEU A 18 6.60 -14.26 5.28
CA LEU A 18 7.43 -15.24 5.97
C LEU A 18 7.25 -16.54 5.19
N LEU A 19 8.27 -16.93 4.43
CA LEU A 19 8.20 -18.03 3.48
C LEU A 19 9.14 -19.14 3.93
N SER A 20 8.70 -20.38 3.78
CA SER A 20 9.56 -21.54 3.96
C SER A 20 10.67 -21.54 2.89
N PRO A 21 11.81 -22.20 3.11
CA PRO A 21 12.87 -22.30 2.12
C PRO A 21 12.42 -22.94 0.79
N ALA A 22 11.36 -23.75 0.80
CA ALA A 22 10.80 -24.38 -0.41
C ALA A 22 10.40 -23.36 -1.49
N ILE A 23 10.17 -22.09 -1.13
CA ILE A 23 9.90 -21.03 -2.11
C ILE A 23 11.01 -20.89 -3.17
N PHE A 24 12.28 -21.13 -2.81
CA PHE A 24 13.39 -20.95 -3.74
C PHE A 24 13.33 -21.96 -4.90
N ASP A 25 13.03 -23.23 -4.63
CA ASP A 25 12.82 -24.26 -5.64
C ASP A 25 11.71 -23.89 -6.63
N HIS A 26 10.64 -23.25 -6.14
CA HIS A 26 9.56 -22.76 -6.97
C HIS A 26 10.01 -21.60 -7.86
N LEU A 27 10.69 -20.61 -7.28
CA LEU A 27 11.17 -19.42 -8.01
C LEU A 27 12.15 -19.78 -9.13
N GLU A 28 13.00 -20.79 -8.93
CA GLU A 28 13.93 -21.27 -9.97
C GLU A 28 13.21 -21.90 -11.18
N ARG A 29 12.01 -22.46 -10.98
CA ARG A 29 11.28 -23.25 -11.99
C ARG A 29 10.09 -22.54 -12.65
N ILE A 30 9.60 -21.43 -12.08
CA ILE A 30 8.35 -20.78 -12.56
C ILE A 30 8.52 -20.03 -13.89
N GLY A 31 9.75 -19.68 -14.26
CA GLY A 31 10.02 -18.85 -15.44
C GLY A 31 9.49 -17.41 -15.29
N ALA A 32 9.56 -16.64 -16.38
CA ALA A 32 9.07 -15.27 -16.40
C ALA A 32 7.54 -15.21 -16.50
N GLY A 33 6.92 -14.44 -15.62
CA GLY A 33 5.48 -14.19 -15.58
C GLY A 33 5.11 -12.82 -16.18
N ALA A 34 4.26 -12.09 -15.47
CA ALA A 34 3.83 -10.76 -15.89
C ALA A 34 5.03 -9.80 -16.03
N GLY A 35 5.05 -9.03 -17.13
CA GLY A 35 6.12 -8.06 -17.40
C GLY A 35 7.47 -8.67 -17.77
N GLY A 36 7.56 -9.99 -17.96
CA GLY A 36 8.82 -10.67 -18.25
C GLY A 36 9.70 -10.89 -17.03
N GLU A 37 9.16 -10.70 -15.82
CA GLU A 37 9.88 -10.85 -14.56
C GLU A 37 9.53 -12.18 -13.87
N ILE A 38 10.43 -12.71 -13.05
CA ILE A 38 10.14 -13.80 -12.13
C ILE A 38 9.30 -13.23 -10.97
N GLN A 39 8.02 -13.59 -10.93
CA GLN A 39 7.07 -13.01 -9.98
C GLN A 39 7.00 -13.86 -8.71
N LEU A 40 7.25 -13.22 -7.55
CA LEU A 40 7.13 -13.89 -6.24
C LEU A 40 5.71 -14.45 -6.01
N THR A 41 4.68 -13.77 -6.53
CA THR A 41 3.29 -14.22 -6.40
C THR A 41 3.03 -15.56 -7.08
N ASP A 42 3.72 -15.83 -8.19
CA ASP A 42 3.55 -17.06 -8.96
C ASP A 42 4.27 -18.21 -8.23
N GLY A 43 5.42 -17.94 -7.60
CA GLY A 43 6.10 -18.87 -6.71
C GLY A 43 5.25 -19.24 -5.48
N ILE A 44 4.64 -18.24 -4.82
CA ILE A 44 3.72 -18.49 -3.69
C ILE A 44 2.48 -19.26 -4.15
N ALA A 45 1.97 -18.97 -5.36
CA ALA A 45 0.84 -19.70 -5.93
C ALA A 45 1.17 -21.18 -6.17
N ARG A 46 2.41 -21.51 -6.55
CA ARG A 46 2.85 -22.91 -6.62
C ARG A 46 3.02 -23.56 -5.25
N LEU A 47 3.60 -22.83 -4.30
CA LEU A 47 3.82 -23.32 -2.93
C LEU A 47 2.50 -23.69 -2.23
N LEU A 48 1.41 -22.97 -2.53
CA LEU A 48 0.05 -23.29 -2.07
C LEU A 48 -0.43 -24.71 -2.42
N HIS A 49 0.13 -25.34 -3.46
CA HIS A 49 -0.23 -26.70 -3.85
C HIS A 49 0.51 -27.78 -3.03
N GLU A 50 1.59 -27.41 -2.34
CA GLU A 50 2.45 -28.34 -1.61
C GLU A 50 2.30 -28.20 -0.09
N GLU A 51 2.10 -26.97 0.40
CA GLU A 51 1.96 -26.69 1.83
C GLU A 51 0.90 -25.62 2.13
N ALA A 52 0.48 -25.59 3.39
CA ALA A 52 -0.49 -24.62 3.85
C ALA A 52 0.15 -23.21 3.93
N VAL A 53 -0.40 -22.26 3.17
CA VAL A 53 -0.03 -20.85 3.25
C VAL A 53 -1.18 -20.06 3.88
N TYR A 54 -0.85 -19.27 4.90
CA TYR A 54 -1.83 -18.51 5.67
C TYR A 54 -1.73 -17.01 5.38
N ALA A 55 -2.90 -16.35 5.28
CA ALA A 55 -2.97 -14.91 5.21
C ALA A 55 -3.02 -14.30 6.62
N TYR A 56 -2.06 -13.44 6.95
CA TYR A 56 -2.09 -12.68 8.20
C TYR A 56 -2.73 -11.30 8.00
N ARG A 57 -3.82 -11.03 8.72
CA ARG A 57 -4.48 -9.73 8.68
C ARG A 57 -3.76 -8.76 9.62
N PHE A 58 -2.97 -7.87 9.04
CA PHE A 58 -2.30 -6.81 9.78
C PHE A 58 -3.32 -5.88 10.49
N ALA A 59 -3.07 -5.60 11.77
CA ALA A 59 -3.80 -4.62 12.56
C ALA A 59 -3.01 -3.31 12.58
N GLY A 60 -3.51 -2.30 11.86
CA GLY A 60 -2.93 -0.96 11.83
C GLY A 60 -3.28 -0.20 10.55
N THR A 61 -2.75 1.02 10.45
CA THR A 61 -2.94 1.85 9.26
C THR A 61 -1.82 1.61 8.27
N ARG A 62 -2.17 1.17 7.07
CA ARG A 62 -1.24 1.05 5.94
C ARG A 62 -1.30 2.33 5.11
N TYR A 63 -0.14 2.89 4.79
CA TYR A 63 0.00 3.92 3.76
C TYR A 63 0.70 3.34 2.54
N ASP A 64 0.14 3.55 1.35
CA ASP A 64 0.78 3.16 0.09
C ASP A 64 1.70 4.29 -0.41
N CYS A 65 2.94 4.26 0.08
CA CYS A 65 3.97 5.22 -0.32
C CYS A 65 4.46 5.05 -1.77
N GLY A 66 4.00 4.03 -2.50
CA GLY A 66 4.26 3.90 -3.94
C GLY A 66 3.43 4.87 -4.79
N SER A 67 2.37 5.45 -4.22
CA SER A 67 1.56 6.47 -4.88
C SER A 67 1.86 7.87 -4.32
N LYS A 68 1.79 8.90 -5.18
CA LYS A 68 2.02 10.30 -4.76
C LYS A 68 1.08 10.73 -3.62
N LEU A 69 -0.21 10.38 -3.73
CA LEU A 69 -1.19 10.72 -2.71
C LEU A 69 -0.95 9.95 -1.41
N GLY A 70 -0.70 8.65 -1.48
CA GLY A 70 -0.44 7.83 -0.30
C GLY A 70 0.84 8.24 0.44
N TYR A 71 1.88 8.65 -0.30
CA TYR A 71 3.08 9.27 0.27
C TYR A 71 2.75 10.54 1.08
N LEU A 72 1.97 11.47 0.51
CA LEU A 72 1.57 12.68 1.24
C LEU A 72 0.73 12.38 2.48
N GLN A 73 -0.18 11.41 2.39
CA GLN A 73 -0.98 10.95 3.53
C GLN A 73 -0.10 10.39 4.65
N ALA A 74 0.89 9.56 4.30
CA ALA A 74 1.86 9.04 5.26
C ALA A 74 2.61 10.18 5.95
N THR A 75 3.17 11.11 5.17
CA THR A 75 3.92 12.26 5.68
C THR A 75 3.09 13.09 6.66
N VAL A 76 1.83 13.39 6.32
CA VAL A 76 0.93 14.13 7.22
C VAL A 76 0.67 13.36 8.51
N ALA A 77 0.40 12.06 8.42
CA ALA A 77 0.13 11.22 9.60
C ALA A 77 1.33 11.17 10.56
N TYR A 78 2.53 10.93 10.02
CA TYR A 78 3.75 10.87 10.82
C TYR A 78 4.13 12.23 11.39
N ALA A 79 3.98 13.33 10.63
CA ALA A 79 4.24 14.68 11.13
C ALA A 79 3.30 15.05 12.28
N LEU A 80 2.02 14.68 12.19
CA LEU A 80 1.04 14.92 13.27
C LEU A 80 1.28 14.08 14.52
N ALA A 81 1.92 12.91 14.39
CA ALA A 81 2.31 12.04 15.50
C ALA A 81 3.68 12.41 16.10
N HIS A 82 4.45 13.29 15.46
CA HIS A 82 5.81 13.62 15.89
C HIS A 82 5.82 14.36 17.24
N PRO A 83 6.55 13.88 18.27
CA PRO A 83 6.48 14.44 19.62
C PRO A 83 6.78 15.95 19.71
N ALA A 84 7.78 16.42 18.97
CA ALA A 84 8.21 17.83 19.00
C ALA A 84 7.50 18.73 17.97
N LEU A 85 6.92 18.16 16.90
CA LEU A 85 6.47 18.94 15.73
C LEU A 85 4.95 18.85 15.50
N GLY A 86 4.29 17.83 16.06
CA GLY A 86 2.88 17.55 15.78
C GLY A 86 1.94 18.69 16.19
N GLY A 87 2.27 19.42 17.27
CA GLY A 87 1.51 20.59 17.71
C GLY A 87 1.53 21.72 16.68
N ASP A 88 2.72 22.22 16.37
CA ASP A 88 2.92 23.33 15.42
C ASP A 88 2.44 22.96 14.01
N PHE A 89 2.72 21.74 13.58
CA PHE A 89 2.28 21.24 12.28
C PHE A 89 0.75 21.17 12.16
N ARG A 90 0.06 20.72 13.22
CA ARG A 90 -1.41 20.72 13.28
C ARG A 90 -1.99 22.13 13.18
N ALA A 91 -1.37 23.09 13.87
CA ALA A 91 -1.78 24.49 13.80
C ALA A 91 -1.59 25.05 12.38
N HIS A 92 -0.48 24.71 11.72
CA HIS A 92 -0.24 25.08 10.33
C HIS A 92 -1.28 24.50 9.37
N LEU A 93 -1.57 23.19 9.45
CA LEU A 93 -2.56 22.53 8.58
C LEU A 93 -3.96 23.15 8.68
N ARG A 94 -4.40 23.54 9.89
CA ARG A 94 -5.68 24.24 10.08
C ARG A 94 -5.73 25.56 9.30
N LYS A 95 -4.63 26.32 9.28
CA LYS A 95 -4.53 27.57 8.50
C LYS A 95 -4.61 27.30 7.00
N VAL A 96 -3.90 26.28 6.51
CA VAL A 96 -3.88 25.91 5.09
C VAL A 96 -5.25 25.48 4.60
N VAL A 97 -5.95 24.62 5.34
CA VAL A 97 -7.30 24.14 4.97
C VAL A 97 -8.33 25.28 5.04
N ALA A 98 -8.26 26.14 6.05
CA ALA A 98 -9.13 27.30 6.15
C ALA A 98 -8.91 28.31 5.00
N ALA A 99 -7.66 28.50 4.56
CA ALA A 99 -7.32 29.36 3.43
C ALA A 99 -7.78 28.76 2.08
N GLY A 100 -7.62 27.45 1.89
CA GLY A 100 -8.08 26.73 0.68
C GLY A 100 -9.60 26.76 0.50
N SER A 101 -10.36 26.96 1.57
CA SER A 101 -11.82 27.11 1.55
C SER A 101 -12.29 28.46 1.00
N ARG A 102 -11.39 29.45 0.84
CA ARG A 102 -11.70 30.83 0.37
C ARG A 102 -11.38 31.09 -1.10
N GLN A 103 -10.75 30.15 -1.81
CA GLN A 103 -10.48 30.26 -3.25
C GLN A 103 -11.61 29.61 -4.09
N GLY A 104 -12.83 30.16 -3.98
CA GLY A 104 -13.89 29.92 -4.94
C GLY A 104 -13.73 30.86 -6.14
N ARG A 105 -13.41 30.29 -7.32
CA ARG A 105 -13.41 30.83 -8.70
C ARG A 105 -13.50 32.35 -8.91
N PRO A 106 -12.55 32.98 -9.65
CA PRO A 106 -12.86 34.25 -10.29
C PRO A 106 -13.96 34.03 -11.35
N ARG A 107 -15.06 34.77 -11.25
CA ARG A 107 -16.07 34.88 -12.32
C ARG A 107 -15.36 35.42 -13.57
N GLN A 108 -15.25 34.59 -14.60
CA GLN A 108 -14.96 35.08 -15.95
C GLN A 108 -16.14 35.96 -16.39
N LYS A 109 -15.84 37.20 -16.77
CA LYS A 109 -16.69 38.02 -17.62
C LYS A 109 -16.53 37.57 -19.06
#